data_AF-A0AAV5TEU6-F1
#
_entry.id   AF-A0AAV5TEU6-F1
#
_cell.length_a   1.000
_cell.length_b   1.000
_cell.length_c   1.000
_cell.angle_alpha   90.00
_cell.angle_beta   90.00
_cell.angle_gamma   90.00
#
_symmetry.space_group_name_H-M   'P 1'
#
loop_
_entity.id
_entity.type
_entity.pdbx_description
1 polymer ?
#
loop_
_entity_poly.entity_id
_entity_poly.type
_entity_poly.pdbx_seq_one_letter_code
_entity_poly.pdbx_strand_id
1 'polypeptide(L)'
;KVFRNASRFVVLDEFYPYLTTSAGMATSMHKRLLRHQSTTDLKATYESFRIKHANYFARLDLIHIRNVIRHNTSAALCAEEKGWCWWYNRDNLHSYFTDNLHLSADGLELLRDSYTNVLKDVIKQL
;
A
#
# COMPACT_ATOMS: atom_id res chain seq x y z
N LYS A 1 26.53 -10.43 -20.30
CA LYS A 1 27.07 -10.72 -18.94
C LYS A 1 25.92 -11.29 -18.13
N VAL A 2 25.89 -12.60 -17.87
CA VAL A 2 24.82 -13.22 -17.05
C VAL A 2 25.25 -13.09 -15.59
N PHE A 3 24.51 -12.30 -14.81
CA PHE A 3 24.72 -12.21 -13.38
C PHE A 3 24.30 -13.55 -12.74
N ARG A 4 25.29 -14.39 -12.37
CA ARG A 4 25.06 -15.73 -11.79
C ARG A 4 24.50 -15.73 -10.36
N ASN A 5 24.32 -14.55 -9.75
CA ASN A 5 23.69 -14.35 -8.43
C ASN A 5 22.36 -13.58 -8.54
N ALA A 6 21.51 -13.90 -9.51
CA ALA A 6 20.14 -13.40 -9.47
C ALA A 6 19.42 -14.04 -8.25
N SER A 7 18.68 -13.23 -7.49
CA SER A 7 17.86 -13.73 -6.38
C SER A 7 17.02 -14.92 -6.84
N ARG A 8 17.04 -16.03 -6.09
CA ARG A 8 16.24 -17.23 -6.41
C ARG A 8 14.75 -16.90 -6.52
N PHE A 9 14.31 -15.86 -5.81
CA PHE A 9 12.95 -15.36 -5.77
C PHE A 9 12.87 -13.89 -6.16
N VAL A 10 11.77 -13.49 -6.80
CA VAL A 10 11.43 -12.09 -7.06
C VAL A 10 10.19 -11.75 -6.26
N VAL A 11 10.29 -10.77 -5.37
CA VAL A 11 9.12 -10.18 -4.71
C VAL A 11 8.60 -9.05 -5.58
N LEU A 12 7.35 -9.15 -5.99
CA LEU A 12 6.66 -8.13 -6.75
C LEU A 12 5.65 -7.45 -5.84
N ASP A 13 5.98 -6.24 -5.42
CA ASP A 13 5.06 -5.38 -4.68
C ASP A 13 3.95 -4.91 -5.62
N GLU A 14 2.71 -5.25 -5.25
CA GLU A 14 1.55 -4.78 -5.98
C GLU A 14 1.38 -3.27 -5.77
N PHE A 15 0.65 -2.63 -6.68
CA PHE A 15 0.27 -1.24 -6.50
C PHE A 15 -0.67 -1.11 -5.30
N TYR A 16 -0.51 -0.04 -4.53
CA TYR A 16 -1.39 0.29 -3.41
C TYR A 16 -2.21 1.54 -3.71
N PRO A 17 -3.40 1.66 -3.11
CA PRO A 17 -4.20 2.86 -3.27
C PRO A 17 -3.54 4.03 -2.53
N TYR A 18 -3.65 5.21 -3.13
CA TYR A 18 -3.14 6.46 -2.58
C TYR A 18 -4.07 7.60 -2.98
N LEU A 19 -4.06 8.68 -2.19
CA LEU A 19 -4.84 9.87 -2.50
C LEU A 19 -3.99 10.89 -3.24
N THR A 20 -4.53 11.43 -4.32
CA THR A 20 -3.97 12.60 -5.00
C THR A 20 -4.58 13.86 -4.42
N THR A 21 -3.97 14.41 -3.37
CA THR A 21 -4.30 15.76 -2.91
C THR A 21 -3.30 16.75 -3.49
N SER A 22 -3.73 17.98 -3.79
CA SER A 22 -2.81 19.00 -4.33
C SER A 22 -1.72 19.42 -3.34
N ALA A 23 -1.95 19.23 -2.03
CA ALA A 23 -1.06 19.68 -0.96
C ALA A 23 -0.34 18.54 -0.21
N GLY A 24 -0.55 17.28 -0.60
CA GLY A 24 -0.12 16.11 0.17
C GLY A 24 -1.05 15.77 1.34
N MET A 25 -0.99 14.51 1.79
CA MET A 25 -1.88 13.98 2.82
C MET A 25 -1.71 14.64 4.18
N ALA A 26 -0.46 14.82 4.64
CA ALA A 26 -0.17 15.42 5.94
C ALA A 26 -0.72 16.87 6.03
N THR A 27 -0.44 17.70 5.03
CA THR A 27 -0.98 19.07 4.96
C THR A 27 -2.51 19.09 4.90
N SER A 28 -3.09 18.16 4.13
CA SER A 28 -4.54 18.04 3.98
C SER A 28 -5.22 17.66 5.29
N MET A 29 -4.64 16.73 6.05
CA MET A 29 -5.12 16.34 7.37
C MET A 29 -5.00 17.51 8.36
N HIS A 30 -3.81 18.11 8.47
CA HIS A 30 -3.56 19.23 9.38
C HIS A 30 -4.55 20.38 9.19
N LYS A 31 -4.79 20.80 7.93
CA LYS A 31 -5.77 21.86 7.62
C LYS A 31 -7.20 21.50 8.02
N ARG A 32 -7.61 20.23 7.89
CA ARG A 32 -8.96 19.79 8.27
C ARG A 32 -9.13 19.83 9.79
N LEU A 33 -8.14 19.35 10.53
CA LEU A 33 -8.14 19.39 11.99
C LEU A 33 -8.22 20.83 12.52
N LEU A 34 -7.41 21.74 11.97
CA LEU A 34 -7.43 23.16 12.36
C LEU A 34 -8.78 23.86 12.08
N ARG A 35 -9.50 23.41 11.04
CA ARG A 35 -10.73 24.05 10.56
C ARG A 35 -11.99 23.28 10.93
N HIS A 36 -11.87 22.23 11.74
CA HIS A 36 -12.97 21.31 12.07
C HIS A 36 -13.73 20.80 10.82
N GLN A 37 -13.00 20.52 9.74
CA GLN A 37 -13.56 20.00 8.51
C GLN A 37 -13.60 18.47 8.53
N SER A 38 -14.55 17.90 7.79
CA SER A 38 -14.68 16.45 7.64
C SER A 38 -13.41 15.82 7.05
N THR A 39 -13.07 14.62 7.51
CA THR A 39 -12.01 13.75 6.97
C THR A 39 -12.57 12.61 6.13
N THR A 40 -13.88 12.58 5.87
CA THR A 40 -14.55 11.50 5.13
C THR A 40 -14.04 11.31 3.70
N ASP A 41 -13.44 12.34 3.12
CA ASP A 41 -12.82 12.33 1.80
C ASP A 41 -11.36 11.84 1.84
N LEU A 42 -10.78 11.66 3.03
CA LEU A 42 -9.44 11.10 3.25
C LEU A 42 -9.46 9.57 3.36
N LYS A 43 -10.35 8.93 2.60
CA LYS A 43 -10.44 7.48 2.42
C LYS A 43 -11.07 7.16 1.06
N ALA A 44 -10.91 5.93 0.59
CA ALA A 44 -11.66 5.41 -0.55
C ALA A 44 -12.00 3.94 -0.35
N THR A 45 -12.90 3.39 -1.16
CA THR A 45 -13.19 1.96 -1.13
C THR A 45 -12.11 1.18 -1.86
N TYR A 46 -11.77 -0.02 -1.36
CA TYR A 46 -10.83 -0.91 -2.05
C TYR A 46 -11.33 -1.27 -3.46
N GLU A 47 -12.64 -1.43 -3.61
CA GLU A 47 -13.28 -1.69 -4.89
C GLU A 47 -13.04 -0.55 -5.90
N SER A 48 -13.22 0.72 -5.49
CA SER A 48 -12.99 1.86 -6.38
C SER A 48 -11.54 1.89 -6.91
N PHE A 49 -10.58 1.54 -6.04
CA PHE A 49 -9.18 1.40 -6.41
C PHE A 49 -8.94 0.25 -7.41
N ARG A 50 -9.53 -0.93 -7.15
CA ARG A 50 -9.45 -2.11 -8.02
C ARG A 50 -10.03 -1.82 -9.40
N ILE A 51 -11.16 -1.12 -9.48
CA ILE A 51 -11.78 -0.71 -10.76
C ILE A 51 -10.87 0.26 -11.51
N LYS A 52 -10.37 1.31 -10.83
CA LYS A 52 -9.47 2.31 -11.44
C LYS A 52 -8.19 1.68 -12.01
N HIS A 53 -7.70 0.61 -11.39
CA HIS A 53 -6.48 -0.09 -11.80
C HIS A 53 -6.77 -1.50 -12.36
N ALA A 54 -7.97 -1.75 -12.89
CA ALA A 54 -8.37 -3.08 -13.35
C ALA A 54 -7.38 -3.66 -14.37
N ASN A 55 -6.89 -2.86 -15.32
CA ASN A 55 -5.91 -3.27 -16.32
C ASN A 55 -4.54 -3.63 -15.73
N TYR A 56 -4.16 -3.04 -14.59
CA TYR A 56 -2.93 -3.40 -13.90
C TYR A 56 -3.10 -4.79 -13.26
N PHE A 57 -4.19 -4.98 -12.51
CA PHE A 57 -4.47 -6.26 -11.85
C PHE A 57 -4.70 -7.40 -12.85
N ALA A 58 -5.40 -7.15 -13.96
CA ALA A 58 -5.57 -8.12 -15.03
C ALA A 58 -4.22 -8.56 -15.63
N ARG A 59 -3.25 -7.65 -15.77
CA ARG A 59 -1.89 -8.00 -16.24
C ARG A 59 -1.10 -8.78 -15.19
N LEU A 60 -1.22 -8.42 -13.91
CA LEU A 60 -0.61 -9.18 -12.82
C LEU A 60 -1.13 -10.63 -12.76
N ASP A 61 -2.42 -10.83 -13.02
CA ASP A 61 -3.05 -12.16 -13.00
C ASP A 61 -2.57 -13.06 -14.14
N LEU A 62 -1.87 -12.53 -15.14
CA LEU A 62 -1.21 -13.33 -16.19
C LEU A 62 0.18 -13.82 -15.76
N ILE A 63 0.77 -13.27 -14.70
CA ILE A 63 2.12 -13.61 -14.24
C ILE A 63 2.08 -14.91 -13.42
N HIS A 64 2.35 -16.03 -14.09
CA HIS A 64 2.42 -17.36 -13.48
C HIS A 64 3.86 -17.89 -13.48
N ILE A 65 4.75 -17.20 -12.75
CA ILE A 65 6.17 -17.57 -12.68
C ILE A 65 6.44 -18.16 -11.29
N ARG A 66 6.94 -19.40 -11.24
CA ARG A 66 7.08 -20.19 -9.99
C ARG A 66 7.90 -19.49 -8.89
N ASN A 67 8.87 -18.66 -9.26
CA ASN A 67 9.73 -17.96 -8.31
C ASN A 67 9.36 -16.48 -8.11
N VAL A 68 8.16 -16.07 -8.51
CA VAL A 68 7.61 -14.74 -8.24
C VAL A 68 6.63 -14.83 -7.08
N ILE A 69 6.86 -14.02 -6.05
CA ILE A 69 5.95 -13.85 -4.92
C ILE A 69 5.27 -12.50 -5.08
N ARG A 70 3.94 -12.51 -5.22
CA ARG A 70 3.13 -11.29 -5.28
C ARG A 70 2.82 -10.82 -3.87
N HIS A 71 3.19 -9.58 -3.57
CA HIS A 71 2.93 -8.98 -2.28
C HIS A 71 1.81 -7.95 -2.40
N ASN A 72 0.64 -8.26 -1.81
CA ASN A 72 -0.51 -7.37 -1.79
C ASN A 72 -0.32 -6.25 -0.75
N THR A 73 0.45 -5.22 -1.14
CA THR A 73 0.71 -4.03 -0.34
C THR A 73 -0.56 -3.24 0.01
N SER A 74 -1.62 -3.35 -0.80
CA SER A 74 -2.89 -2.69 -0.55
C SER A 74 -3.61 -3.24 0.68
N ALA A 75 -3.40 -4.52 1.01
CA ALA A 75 -4.18 -5.22 2.03
C ALA A 75 -4.11 -4.51 3.39
N ALA A 76 -2.91 -4.07 3.79
CA ALA A 76 -2.71 -3.41 5.08
C ALA A 76 -3.36 -2.02 5.15
N LEU A 77 -3.28 -1.23 4.07
CA LEU A 77 -3.94 0.08 3.95
C LEU A 77 -5.47 -0.01 3.99
N CYS A 78 -6.03 -1.18 3.71
CA CYS A 78 -7.45 -1.44 3.68
C CYS A 78 -7.91 -2.45 4.76
N ALA A 79 -7.07 -2.68 5.79
CA ALA A 79 -7.32 -3.70 6.81
C ALA A 79 -8.18 -3.20 7.98
N GLU A 80 -8.06 -1.91 8.36
CA GLU A 80 -8.71 -1.37 9.55
C GLU A 80 -10.25 -1.40 9.49
N GLU A 81 -10.81 -1.22 8.30
CA GLU A 81 -12.25 -1.28 8.07
C GLU A 81 -12.52 -2.01 6.76
N LYS A 82 -13.32 -3.09 6.83
CA LYS A 82 -13.56 -3.96 5.68
C LYS A 82 -14.10 -3.16 4.49
N GLY A 83 -13.37 -3.18 3.39
CA GLY A 83 -13.74 -2.53 2.14
C GLY A 83 -13.33 -1.07 2.03
N TRP A 84 -12.76 -0.47 3.09
CA TRP A 84 -12.27 0.90 3.11
C TRP A 84 -10.76 0.95 3.27
N CYS A 85 -10.15 1.87 2.54
CA CYS A 85 -8.74 2.16 2.60
C CYS A 85 -8.54 3.57 3.15
N TRP A 86 -7.78 3.67 4.23
CA TRP A 86 -7.55 4.92 4.95
C TRP A 86 -6.15 5.44 4.63
N TRP A 87 -6.02 6.76 4.47
CA TRP A 87 -4.72 7.40 4.15
C TRP A 87 -3.97 7.93 5.37
N TYR A 88 -4.52 7.66 6.55
CA TYR A 88 -4.03 8.12 7.82
C TYR A 88 -4.41 7.10 8.90
N ASN A 89 -3.59 7.05 9.95
CA ASN A 89 -3.85 6.24 11.14
C ASN A 89 -4.99 6.89 11.93
N ARG A 90 -6.07 6.15 12.18
CA ARG A 90 -7.28 6.70 12.82
C ARG A 90 -7.13 6.92 14.32
N ASP A 91 -6.17 6.27 14.96
CA ASP A 91 -5.94 6.39 16.40
C ASP A 91 -5.16 7.66 16.75
N ASN A 92 -4.20 8.05 15.91
CA ASN A 92 -3.33 9.22 16.15
C ASN A 92 -3.47 10.34 15.10
N LEU A 93 -4.27 10.12 14.05
CA LEU A 93 -4.52 11.04 12.93
C LEU A 93 -3.29 11.38 12.08
N HIS A 94 -2.21 10.63 12.21
CA HIS A 94 -1.01 10.80 11.40
C HIS A 94 -1.20 10.25 9.99
N SER A 95 -0.61 10.94 9.02
CA SER A 95 -0.63 10.50 7.61
C SER A 95 0.23 9.25 7.43
N TYR A 96 -0.27 8.27 6.67
CA TYR A 96 0.54 7.13 6.20
C TYR A 96 1.50 7.52 5.08
N PHE A 97 1.40 8.73 4.55
CA PHE A 97 2.21 9.22 3.44
C PHE A 97 2.93 10.51 3.80
N THR A 98 4.19 10.65 3.36
CA THR A 98 4.95 11.91 3.45
C THR A 98 4.54 12.89 2.36
N ASP A 99 4.16 12.38 1.19
CA ASP A 99 3.56 13.14 0.10
C ASP A 99 2.27 12.46 -0.41
N ASN A 100 2.09 12.33 -1.72
CA ASN A 100 0.92 11.65 -2.29
C ASN A 100 1.14 10.15 -2.51
N LEU A 101 2.37 9.62 -2.42
CA LEU A 101 2.65 8.22 -2.73
C LEU A 101 3.71 7.58 -1.83
N HIS A 102 4.66 8.34 -1.30
CA HIS A 102 5.73 7.81 -0.46
C HIS A 102 5.23 7.63 0.98
N LEU A 103 5.49 6.46 1.56
CA LEU A 103 5.05 6.13 2.91
C LEU A 103 5.81 6.93 3.96
N SER A 104 5.10 7.32 5.02
CA SER A 104 5.67 7.82 6.27
C SER A 104 6.17 6.68 7.15
N ALA A 105 6.74 6.99 8.32
CA ALA A 105 7.09 5.97 9.30
C ALA A 105 5.86 5.14 9.73
N ASP A 106 4.71 5.78 9.96
CA ASP A 106 3.46 5.10 10.27
C ASP A 106 2.99 4.23 9.09
N GLY A 107 3.17 4.70 7.86
CA GLY A 107 2.85 3.92 6.65
C GLY A 107 3.77 2.71 6.47
N LEU A 108 5.05 2.82 6.82
CA LEU A 108 5.98 1.69 6.79
C LEU A 108 5.68 0.68 7.88
N GLU A 109 5.34 1.13 9.09
CA GLU A 109 4.95 0.23 10.19
C GLU A 109 3.70 -0.57 9.83
N LEU A 110 2.74 0.06 9.13
CA LEU A 110 1.54 -0.62 8.63
C LEU A 110 1.87 -1.80 7.71
N LEU A 111 2.95 -1.73 6.92
CA LEU A 111 3.35 -2.80 5.99
C LEU A 111 4.28 -3.85 6.62
N ARG A 112 4.77 -3.60 7.85
CA ARG A 112 5.83 -4.39 8.47
C ARG A 112 5.50 -5.88 8.59
N ASP A 113 4.30 -6.20 9.05
CA ASP A 113 3.86 -7.59 9.23
C ASP A 113 3.74 -8.31 7.88
N SER A 114 3.23 -7.61 6.86
CA SER A 114 3.06 -8.15 5.52
C SER A 114 4.42 -8.50 4.88
N TYR A 115 5.39 -7.58 4.94
CA TYR A 115 6.75 -7.86 4.46
C TYR A 115 7.44 -8.94 5.29
N THR A 116 7.24 -8.96 6.61
CA THR A 116 7.80 -10.00 7.47
C THR A 116 7.33 -11.39 7.05
N ASN A 117 6.05 -11.53 6.70
CA ASN A 117 5.50 -12.80 6.22
C ASN A 117 6.08 -13.19 4.86
N VAL A 118 6.16 -12.24 3.92
CA VAL A 118 6.80 -12.48 2.61
C VAL A 118 8.25 -12.94 2.77
N LEU A 119 9.04 -12.27 3.61
CA LEU A 119 10.43 -12.63 3.85
C LEU A 119 10.57 -14.00 4.51
N LYS A 120 9.71 -14.33 5.49
CA LYS A 120 9.69 -15.67 6.10
C LYS A 120 9.41 -16.76 5.07
N ASP A 121 8.48 -16.52 4.16
CA ASP A 121 8.12 -17.49 3.13
C ASP A 121 9.21 -17.65 2.07
N VAL A 122 9.93 -16.57 1.73
CA VAL A 122 11.15 -16.65 0.91
C VAL A 122 12.20 -17.50 1.61
N ILE A 123 12.49 -17.23 2.88
CA ILE A 123 13.53 -17.92 3.65
C ILE A 123 13.24 -19.42 3.79
N LYS A 124 11.99 -19.81 4.04
CA LYS A 124 11.59 -21.23 4.13
C LYS A 124 11.82 -22.02 2.84
N GLN A 125 11.88 -21.34 1.71
CA GLN A 125 12.03 -21.96 0.39
C GLN A 125 13.49 -21.94 -0.13
N LEU A 126 14.43 -21.39 0.66
CA LEU A 126 15.86 -21.43 0.36
C LEU A 126 16.46 -22.79 0.72
#